data_AF-A0A1H4B2T6-F1
#
_entry.id   AF-A0A1H4B2T6-F1
#
_cell.length_a   1.000
_cell.length_b   1.000
_cell.length_c   1.000
_cell.angle_alpha   90.00
_cell.angle_beta   90.00
_cell.angle_gamma   90.00
#
_symmetry.space_group_name_H-M   'P 1'
#
loop_
_entity.id
_entity.type
_entity.pdbx_description
1 polymer ?
#
loop_
_entity_poly.entity_id
_entity_poly.type
_entity_poly.pdbx_seq_one_letter_code
_entity_poly.pdbx_strand_id
1 'polypeptide(L)'
;MTRHDEMLAETALREVRGLGTAEAVQRLFELGLISRRGCERQAIRNEVWRLEGEGVPRCEALEAAAGKYCCSYEKARNAFYTNYKNKS
;
A
#
# COMPACT_ATOMS: atom_id res chain seq x y z
N MET A 1 -5.82 -14.64 12.53
CA MET A 1 -4.39 -14.60 12.88
C MET A 1 -4.04 -15.86 13.61
N THR A 2 -2.89 -16.44 13.31
CA THR A 2 -2.32 -17.58 14.02
C THR A 2 -1.50 -17.11 15.23
N ARG A 3 -1.23 -18.00 16.18
CA ARG A 3 -0.31 -17.71 17.30
C ARG A 3 1.08 -17.27 16.82
N HIS A 4 1.51 -17.77 15.66
CA HIS A 4 2.75 -17.35 15.04
C HIS A 4 2.69 -15.88 14.60
N ASP A 5 1.58 -15.45 13.99
CA ASP A 5 1.37 -14.04 13.60
C ASP A 5 1.44 -13.10 14.82
N GLU A 6 0.89 -13.52 15.96
CA GLU A 6 0.95 -12.76 17.22
C GLU A 6 2.39 -12.60 17.73
N MET A 7 3.20 -13.66 17.67
CA MET A 7 4.63 -13.61 18.05
C MET A 7 5.44 -12.68 17.13
N LEU A 8 5.15 -12.70 15.82
CA LEU A 8 5.77 -11.81 14.86
C LEU A 8 5.36 -10.35 15.09
N ALA A 9 4.07 -10.11 15.38
CA ALA A 9 3.56 -8.78 15.70
C ALA A 9 4.19 -8.21 16.98
N GLU A 10 4.33 -9.01 18.03
CA GLU A 10 5.02 -8.62 19.27
C GLU A 10 6.50 -8.28 19.01
N THR A 11 7.16 -9.00 18.11
CA THR A 11 8.54 -8.71 17.70
C THR A 11 8.63 -7.34 17.01
N ALA A 12 7.75 -7.07 16.04
CA ALA A 12 7.70 -5.77 15.37
C ALA A 12 7.33 -4.62 16.34
N LEU A 13 6.44 -4.88 17.31
CA LEU A 13 6.01 -3.89 18.31
C LEU A 13 7.18 -3.42 19.19
N ARG A 14 8.13 -4.30 19.52
CA ARG A 14 9.31 -3.94 20.31
C ARG A 14 10.20 -2.94 19.60
N GLU A 15 10.34 -3.06 18.28
CA GLU A 15 11.17 -2.17 17.45
C GLU A 15 10.64 -0.74 17.38
N VAL A 16 9.34 -0.54 17.66
CA VAL A 16 8.68 0.77 17.53
C VAL A 16 8.20 1.36 18.86
N ARG A 17 8.47 0.67 19.98
CA ARG A 17 8.00 1.10 21.30
C ARG A 17 8.65 2.43 21.69
N GLY A 18 7.82 3.42 22.02
CA GLY A 18 8.27 4.75 22.43
C GLY A 18 8.59 5.70 21.27
N LEU A 19 8.51 5.23 20.02
CA LEU A 19 8.67 6.09 18.85
C LEU A 19 7.36 6.82 18.51
N GLY A 20 7.47 7.99 17.90
CA GLY A 20 6.34 8.64 17.25
C GLY A 20 5.86 7.85 16.03
N THR A 21 4.62 8.07 15.57
CA THR A 21 4.04 7.26 14.48
C THR A 21 4.86 7.31 13.18
N ALA A 22 5.35 8.49 12.78
CA ALA A 22 6.16 8.62 11.56
C ALA A 22 7.50 7.88 11.68
N GLU A 23 8.16 8.03 12.82
CA GLU A 23 9.43 7.36 13.13
C GLU A 23 9.27 5.84 13.21
N ALA A 24 8.19 5.36 13.83
CA ALA A 24 7.83 3.94 13.86
C ALA A 24 7.66 3.36 12.46
N VAL A 25 6.92 4.04 11.57
CA VAL A 25 6.74 3.58 10.18
C VAL A 25 8.08 3.55 9.44
N GLN A 26 8.92 4.57 9.58
CA GLN A 26 10.24 4.61 8.98
C GLN A 26 11.12 3.46 9.50
N ARG A 27 11.14 3.22 10.81
CA ARG A 27 11.87 2.12 11.44
C ARG A 27 11.47 0.77 10.88
N LEU A 28 10.17 0.52 10.69
CA LEU A 28 9.68 -0.72 10.09
C LEU A 28 10.09 -0.88 8.62
N PHE A 29 10.25 0.22 7.87
CA PHE A 29 10.80 0.20 6.51
C PHE A 29 12.29 -0.11 6.49
N GLU A 30 13.07 0.47 7.41
CA GLU A 30 14.52 0.23 7.52
C GLU A 30 14.82 -1.23 7.87
N LEU A 31 14.01 -1.83 8.74
CA LEU A 31 14.10 -3.25 9.10
C LEU A 31 13.53 -4.20 8.04
N GLY A 32 12.92 -3.69 6.97
CA GLY A 32 12.32 -4.51 5.92
C GLY A 32 11.05 -5.25 6.34
N LEU A 33 10.42 -4.87 7.45
CA LEU A 33 9.20 -5.50 7.98
C LEU A 33 7.94 -5.04 7.23
N ILE A 34 8.01 -3.91 6.52
CA ILE A 34 6.93 -3.43 5.64
C ILE A 34 7.34 -3.60 4.18
N SER A 35 6.43 -4.19 3.39
CA SER A 35 6.61 -4.34 1.95
C SER A 35 6.43 -3.00 1.23
N ARG A 36 7.53 -2.41 0.73
CA ARG A 36 7.50 -1.23 -0.15
C ARG A 36 6.57 -1.41 -1.35
N ARG A 37 6.61 -2.59 -1.98
CA ARG A 37 5.75 -2.93 -3.12
C ARG A 37 4.28 -3.03 -2.71
N GLY A 38 3.99 -3.54 -1.52
CA GLY A 38 2.65 -3.56 -0.96
C GLY A 38 2.10 -2.15 -0.71
N CYS A 39 2.90 -1.28 -0.10
CA CYS A 39 2.57 0.11 0.14
C CYS A 39 2.32 0.88 -1.16
N GLU A 40 3.19 0.75 -2.15
CA GLU A 40 3.03 1.40 -3.46
C GLU A 40 1.72 0.96 -4.14
N ARG A 41 1.44 -0.35 -4.14
CA ARG A 41 0.18 -0.88 -4.69
C ARG A 41 -1.04 -0.29 -3.99
N GLN A 42 -1.01 -0.19 -2.66
CA GLN A 42 -2.11 0.38 -1.90
C GLN A 42 -2.27 1.88 -2.17
N ALA A 43 -1.16 2.62 -2.27
CA ALA A 43 -1.16 4.05 -2.55
C ALA A 43 -1.77 4.37 -3.93
N ILE A 44 -1.41 3.58 -4.96
CA ILE A 44 -2.01 3.67 -6.30
C ILE A 44 -3.52 3.43 -6.23
N ARG A 45 -3.97 2.39 -5.53
CA ARG A 45 -5.41 2.07 -5.40
C ARG A 45 -6.19 3.20 -4.74
N ASN A 46 -5.68 3.71 -3.63
CA ASN A 46 -6.33 4.78 -2.89
C ASN A 46 -6.47 6.03 -3.78
N GLU A 47 -5.45 6.33 -4.60
CA GLU A 47 -5.52 7.46 -5.52
C GLU A 47 -6.57 7.27 -6.60
N VAL A 48 -6.63 6.09 -7.22
CA VAL A 48 -7.65 5.79 -8.24
C VAL A 48 -9.05 5.90 -7.62
N TRP A 49 -9.29 5.33 -6.43
CA TRP A 49 -10.59 5.45 -5.75
C TRP A 49 -10.95 6.88 -5.39
N ARG A 50 -9.97 7.68 -4.94
CA ARG A 50 -10.17 9.11 -4.66
C ARG A 50 -10.65 9.84 -5.92
N LEU A 51 -9.94 9.64 -7.04
CA LEU A 51 -10.25 10.28 -8.32
C LEU A 51 -11.62 9.83 -8.87
N GLU A 52 -11.95 8.55 -8.77
CA GLU A 52 -13.29 8.08 -9.14
C GLU A 52 -14.40 8.67 -8.27
N GLY A 53 -14.15 8.82 -6.96
CA GLY A 53 -15.08 9.50 -6.05
C GLY A 53 -15.28 10.98 -6.40
N GLU A 54 -14.31 11.59 -7.07
CA GLU A 54 -14.38 12.95 -7.62
C GLU A 54 -15.02 13.00 -9.02
N GLY A 55 -15.48 11.85 -9.55
CA GLY A 55 -16.14 11.75 -10.85
C GLY A 55 -15.19 11.54 -12.03
N VAL A 56 -13.89 11.35 -11.80
CA VAL A 56 -12.93 11.06 -12.87
C VAL A 56 -13.15 9.63 -13.39
N PRO A 57 -13.34 9.44 -14.71
CA PRO A 57 -13.44 8.11 -15.29
C PRO A 57 -12.23 7.22 -15.00
N ARG A 58 -12.46 5.92 -14.83
CA ARG A 58 -11.46 4.92 -14.41
C ARG A 58 -10.15 4.97 -15.20
N CYS A 59 -10.22 5.13 -16.51
CA CYS A 59 -9.02 5.15 -17.37
C CYS A 59 -8.16 6.39 -17.08
N GLU A 60 -8.76 7.58 -17.04
CA GLU A 60 -8.05 8.81 -16.68
C GLU A 60 -7.54 8.77 -15.24
N ALA A 61 -8.30 8.18 -14.31
CA ALA A 61 -7.86 8.00 -12.92
C ALA A 61 -6.62 7.09 -12.81
N LEU A 62 -6.57 6.02 -13.60
CA LEU A 62 -5.41 5.13 -13.67
C LEU A 62 -4.19 5.82 -14.28
N GLU A 63 -4.39 6.61 -15.33
CA GLU A 63 -3.30 7.38 -15.96
C GLU A 63 -2.76 8.46 -15.02
N ALA A 64 -3.63 9.21 -14.35
CA ALA A 64 -3.25 10.20 -13.35
C ALA A 64 -2.49 9.56 -12.17
N ALA A 65 -2.96 8.41 -11.66
CA ALA A 65 -2.27 7.67 -10.62
C ALA A 65 -0.89 7.16 -11.09
N ALA A 66 -0.79 6.67 -12.33
CA ALA A 66 0.48 6.25 -12.92
C ALA A 66 1.48 7.41 -12.99
N GLY A 67 1.03 8.59 -13.42
CA GLY A 67 1.83 9.81 -13.42
C GLY A 67 2.30 10.21 -12.02
N LYS A 68 1.38 10.24 -11.04
CA LYS A 68 1.67 10.62 -9.64
C LYS A 68 2.71 9.71 -8.97
N TYR A 69 2.65 8.41 -9.23
CA TYR A 69 3.57 7.43 -8.64
C TYR A 69 4.71 7.02 -9.58
N CYS A 70 4.94 7.78 -10.65
CA CYS A 70 6.01 7.58 -11.62
C CYS A 70 6.12 6.13 -12.13
N CYS A 71 4.97 5.51 -12.44
CA CYS A 71 4.91 4.15 -12.93
C CYS A 71 4.20 4.06 -14.28
N SER A 72 4.29 2.91 -14.95
CA SER A 72 3.51 2.68 -16.16
C SER A 72 2.02 2.57 -15.87
N TYR A 73 1.20 2.87 -16.87
CA TYR A 73 -0.24 2.64 -16.84
C TYR A 73 -0.56 1.18 -16.49
N GLU A 74 0.14 0.22 -17.10
CA GLU A 74 -0.03 -1.21 -16.84
C GLU A 74 0.27 -1.57 -15.39
N LYS A 75 1.29 -0.95 -14.77
CA LYS A 75 1.60 -1.17 -13.36
C LYS A 75 0.49 -0.61 -12.47
N ALA A 76 -0.03 0.58 -12.77
CA ALA A 76 -1.16 1.15 -12.04
C ALA A 76 -2.44 0.29 -12.18
N ARG A 77 -2.74 -0.15 -13.40
CA ARG A 77 -3.84 -1.06 -13.71
C ARG A 77 -3.72 -2.39 -12.97
N ASN A 78 -2.55 -3.01 -13.00
CA ASN A 78 -2.29 -4.25 -12.26
C ASN A 78 -2.40 -4.03 -10.75
N ALA A 79 -1.81 -2.94 -10.24
CA ALA A 79 -1.95 -2.58 -8.84
C ALA A 79 -3.42 -2.48 -8.45
N PHE A 80 -4.25 -1.85 -9.26
CA PHE A 80 -5.69 -1.72 -9.03
C PHE A 80 -6.42 -3.07 -9.08
N TYR A 81 -6.31 -3.84 -10.17
CA TYR A 81 -7.14 -5.03 -10.41
C TYR A 81 -6.63 -6.34 -9.78
N THR A 82 -5.34 -6.49 -9.46
CA THR A 82 -4.78 -7.79 -9.05
C THR A 82 -5.35 -8.34 -7.72
N ASN A 83 -5.92 -7.51 -6.82
CA ASN A 83 -6.65 -8.05 -5.64
C ASN A 83 -8.14 -8.30 -5.90
N TYR A 84 -8.70 -7.86 -7.02
CA TYR A 84 -10.10 -8.14 -7.36
C TYR A 84 -10.32 -9.63 -7.66
N LYS A 85 -9.31 -10.30 -8.23
CA LYS A 85 -9.38 -11.75 -8.55
C LYS A 85 -9.28 -12.70 -7.35
N ASN A 86 -8.87 -12.21 -6.17
CA ASN A 86 -8.72 -13.06 -4.96
C ASN A 86 -9.82 -12.81 -3.91
N LYS A 87 -10.93 -12.18 -4.30
CA LYS A 87 -12.17 -12.14 -3.51
C LYS A 87 -13.24 -12.93 -4.26
N SER A 88 -13.17 -14.25 -4.17
CA SER A 88 -14.24 -15.20 -4.48
C SER A 88 -14.22 -16.28 -3.42
#